data_AF-A0A4U0W384-F1
#
_entry.id   AF-A0A4U0W384-F1
#
_cell.length_a   1.000
_cell.length_b   1.000
_cell.length_c   1.000
_cell.angle_alpha   90.00
_cell.angle_beta   90.00
_cell.angle_gamma   90.00
#
_symmetry.space_group_name_H-M   'P 1'
#
loop_
_entity.id
_entity.type
_entity.pdbx_description
1 polymer ?
#
loop_
_entity_poly.entity_id
_entity_poly.type
_entity_poly.pdbx_seq_one_letter_code
_entity_poly.pdbx_strand_id
1 'polypeptide(L)'
;MSVPAAFGFHTTSDEVAKHYAPQIEGKTVLITGVSPNGLGAEAAAAIAQQKPKLLILAGRSPDKVRQTQKVIAKLAPGVETKPLILDLASLKNVRQAGEEVESWGIAIDVLINNAGVMALAERELTEDGYEVQFASNHVGPFLFTTTILPSLKRAPAPRIVNVSSWGHHLSPVLFDDINAEKSYEKWKRYGHTKTANILFAVALSQRGVCAVALHPGAIRTELLRHLTREDELAMGFIKEDGSPGDRFQFKSLKEGAATHIVAAFEPSLQDKGGVYLDDCQIQPEVEAYAVDQARQAGEEVESWGIAIDVLINNAGIMAIPERELTEDGHEAHFATNHLGPLVFTTTILPSLRRASSPRIVNVSSWGHHLSPVLFDDLNAEKTYEEFARYGHSKTANILFAVGLARRGLCAVSLHPGVVRTPLLRHLTREDALAMGFIREDYSISERFKFKSLKKAQLRTSLLRSGGVYLDNCQIQSNIEAYAVDPENAERLWRVSEELVANALS
;
A
#
# COMPACT_ATOMS: atom_id res chain seq x y z
N MET A 1 7.21 -2.16 23.39
CA MET A 1 8.37 -2.97 22.97
C MET A 1 8.41 -2.95 21.44
N SER A 2 9.54 -3.25 20.81
CA SER A 2 9.67 -3.43 19.36
C SER A 2 10.09 -4.87 19.10
N VAL A 3 9.98 -5.35 17.87
CA VAL A 3 10.61 -6.61 17.45
C VAL A 3 12.06 -6.65 17.98
N PRO A 4 12.50 -7.75 18.60
CA PRO A 4 13.88 -7.87 19.06
C PRO A 4 14.88 -7.65 17.92
N ALA A 5 15.83 -6.73 18.11
CA ALA A 5 16.87 -6.44 17.12
C ALA A 5 17.81 -7.62 16.83
N ALA A 6 17.81 -8.64 17.70
CA ALA A 6 18.58 -9.87 17.51
C ALA A 6 17.95 -10.84 16.50
N PHE A 7 16.68 -10.65 16.12
CA PHE A 7 16.06 -11.45 15.08
C PHE A 7 16.42 -10.93 13.69
N GLY A 8 16.67 -11.85 12.75
CA GLY A 8 17.14 -11.52 11.40
C GLY A 8 17.10 -12.72 10.46
N PHE A 9 17.94 -12.68 9.43
CA PHE A 9 17.99 -13.68 8.35
C PHE A 9 18.16 -15.13 8.85
N HIS A 10 19.05 -15.34 9.83
CA HIS A 10 19.39 -16.67 10.36
C HIS A 10 18.56 -17.12 11.57
N THR A 11 17.59 -16.32 11.98
CA THR A 11 16.73 -16.65 13.12
C THR A 11 15.81 -17.80 12.75
N THR A 12 15.70 -18.78 13.63
CA THR A 12 14.90 -20.00 13.39
C THR A 12 13.51 -19.96 14.02
N SER A 13 12.58 -20.73 13.46
CA SER A 13 11.24 -20.96 13.99
C SER A 13 11.25 -21.41 15.47
N ASP A 14 12.16 -22.31 15.85
CA ASP A 14 12.29 -22.79 17.24
C ASP A 14 12.71 -21.67 18.21
N GLU A 15 13.66 -20.81 17.81
CA GLU A 15 14.12 -19.68 18.64
C GLU A 15 12.99 -18.67 18.86
N VAL A 16 12.28 -18.31 17.79
CA VAL A 16 11.17 -17.35 17.85
C VAL A 16 9.98 -17.92 18.63
N ALA A 17 9.62 -19.18 18.38
CA ALA A 17 8.55 -19.84 19.13
C ALA A 17 8.86 -19.88 20.62
N LYS A 18 10.09 -20.28 21.00
CA LYS A 18 10.52 -20.28 22.39
C LYS A 18 10.49 -18.88 23.02
N HIS A 19 10.89 -17.86 22.27
CA HIS A 19 10.86 -16.47 22.73
C HIS A 19 9.43 -16.00 23.02
N TYR A 20 8.48 -16.29 22.12
CA TYR A 20 7.07 -15.93 22.27
C TYR A 20 6.22 -17.01 22.95
N ALA A 21 6.82 -17.93 23.70
CA ALA A 21 6.07 -18.98 24.39
C ALA A 21 4.91 -18.43 25.26
N PRO A 22 5.09 -17.32 26.03
CA PRO A 22 3.98 -16.73 26.80
C PRO A 22 2.82 -16.20 25.93
N GLN A 23 3.09 -15.79 24.69
CA GLN A 23 2.09 -15.29 23.75
C GLN A 23 1.40 -16.43 22.99
N ILE A 24 2.06 -17.59 22.86
CA ILE A 24 1.54 -18.79 22.18
C ILE A 24 0.73 -19.66 23.14
N GLU A 25 1.12 -19.76 24.41
CA GLU A 25 0.48 -20.65 25.38
C GLU A 25 -1.03 -20.37 25.49
N GLY A 26 -1.83 -21.43 25.38
CA GLY A 26 -3.29 -21.32 25.48
C GLY A 26 -3.99 -20.69 24.27
N LYS A 27 -3.29 -20.36 23.18
CA LYS A 27 -3.89 -19.78 21.96
C LYS A 27 -4.51 -20.81 21.03
N THR A 28 -5.57 -20.40 20.31
CA THR A 28 -6.08 -21.13 19.16
C THR A 28 -5.52 -20.53 17.87
N VAL A 29 -4.75 -21.34 17.12
CA VAL A 29 -4.03 -20.90 15.91
C VAL A 29 -4.51 -21.70 14.71
N LEU A 30 -4.95 -21.01 13.65
CA LEU A 30 -5.31 -21.61 12.37
C LEU A 30 -4.23 -21.30 11.33
N ILE A 31 -3.68 -22.34 10.72
CA ILE A 31 -2.63 -22.21 9.69
C ILE A 31 -3.09 -22.90 8.41
N THR A 32 -3.10 -22.17 7.29
CA THR A 32 -3.38 -22.74 5.96
C THR A 32 -2.10 -23.19 5.27
N GLY A 33 -2.18 -24.22 4.42
CA GLY A 33 -1.02 -24.67 3.64
C GLY A 33 0.00 -25.49 4.43
N VAL A 34 -0.47 -26.36 5.32
CA VAL A 34 0.36 -27.18 6.22
C VAL A 34 0.92 -28.46 5.56
N SER A 35 1.24 -28.42 4.26
CA SER A 35 1.83 -29.59 3.61
C SER A 35 3.19 -29.93 4.24
N PRO A 36 3.53 -31.22 4.40
CA PRO A 36 4.85 -31.64 4.89
C PRO A 36 5.99 -30.98 4.11
N ASN A 37 7.08 -30.65 4.81
CA ASN A 37 8.23 -29.89 4.28
C ASN A 37 7.89 -28.47 3.76
N GLY A 38 6.71 -27.94 4.09
CA GLY A 38 6.30 -26.56 3.82
C GLY A 38 6.42 -25.66 5.04
N LEU A 39 6.48 -24.35 4.81
CA LEU A 39 6.63 -23.32 5.85
C LEU A 39 5.51 -23.36 6.90
N GLY A 40 4.26 -23.54 6.46
CA GLY A 40 3.13 -23.67 7.38
C GLY A 40 3.22 -24.89 8.31
N ALA A 41 3.76 -26.02 7.84
CA ALA A 41 3.95 -27.20 8.67
C ALA A 41 5.09 -27.01 9.68
N GLU A 42 6.19 -26.36 9.27
CA GLU A 42 7.30 -26.01 10.16
C GLU A 42 6.86 -25.02 11.25
N ALA A 43 6.15 -23.95 10.87
CA ALA A 43 5.59 -23.00 11.83
C ALA A 43 4.64 -23.68 12.81
N ALA A 44 3.74 -24.55 12.32
CA ALA A 44 2.83 -25.31 13.18
C ALA A 44 3.58 -26.22 14.18
N ALA A 45 4.66 -26.88 13.76
CA ALA A 45 5.48 -27.73 14.61
C ALA A 45 6.24 -26.93 15.69
N ALA A 46 6.81 -25.78 15.34
CA ALA A 46 7.48 -24.89 16.28
C ALA A 46 6.50 -24.31 17.31
N ILE A 47 5.33 -23.85 16.86
CA ILE A 47 4.26 -23.33 17.73
C ILE A 47 3.75 -24.43 18.67
N ALA A 48 3.55 -25.65 18.19
CA ALA A 48 3.07 -26.77 19.01
C ALA A 48 3.95 -27.03 20.25
N GLN A 49 5.27 -26.87 20.15
CA GLN A 49 6.17 -27.06 21.28
C GLN A 49 5.93 -26.07 22.44
N GLN A 50 5.20 -24.97 22.19
CA GLN A 50 4.91 -23.90 23.15
C GLN A 50 3.50 -23.96 23.72
N LYS A 51 2.85 -25.15 23.66
CA LYS A 51 1.55 -25.44 24.32
C LYS A 51 0.40 -24.49 23.93
N PRO A 52 0.15 -24.26 22.63
CA PRO A 52 -1.10 -23.63 22.21
C PRO A 52 -2.28 -24.50 22.67
N LYS A 53 -3.44 -23.88 22.87
CA LYS A 53 -4.67 -24.59 23.22
C LYS A 53 -5.13 -25.51 22.09
N LEU A 54 -5.08 -25.01 20.85
CA LEU A 54 -5.55 -25.74 19.68
C LEU A 54 -4.81 -25.27 18.41
N LEU A 55 -4.33 -26.23 17.61
CA LEU A 55 -3.83 -25.97 16.26
C LEU A 55 -4.84 -26.48 15.22
N ILE A 56 -5.42 -25.56 14.45
CA ILE A 56 -6.27 -25.89 13.30
C ILE A 56 -5.38 -25.94 12.07
N LEU A 57 -5.22 -27.14 11.49
CA LEU A 57 -4.31 -27.41 10.40
C LEU A 57 -5.10 -27.52 9.10
N ALA A 58 -5.02 -26.49 8.26
CA ALA A 58 -5.84 -26.37 7.06
C ALA A 58 -5.06 -26.68 5.78
N GLY A 59 -5.65 -27.51 4.92
CA GLY A 59 -5.06 -27.83 3.62
C GLY A 59 -5.95 -28.65 2.71
N ARG A 60 -5.61 -28.66 1.42
CA ARG A 60 -6.40 -29.31 0.35
C ARG A 60 -6.38 -30.83 0.40
N SER A 61 -5.25 -31.40 0.80
CA SER A 61 -5.03 -32.85 0.84
C SER A 61 -5.21 -33.36 2.26
N PRO A 62 -6.27 -34.15 2.55
CA PRO A 62 -6.47 -34.75 3.86
C PRO A 62 -5.27 -35.59 4.32
N ASP A 63 -4.62 -36.30 3.40
CA ASP A 63 -3.44 -37.12 3.72
C ASP A 63 -2.25 -36.27 4.16
N LYS A 64 -1.94 -35.17 3.46
CA LYS A 64 -0.85 -34.26 3.84
C LYS A 64 -1.14 -33.58 5.18
N VAL A 65 -2.39 -33.17 5.43
CA VAL A 65 -2.80 -32.61 6.73
C VAL A 65 -2.59 -33.64 7.85
N ARG A 66 -3.02 -34.89 7.65
CA ARG A 66 -2.81 -35.98 8.63
C ARG A 66 -1.34 -36.29 8.87
N GLN A 67 -0.49 -36.20 7.86
CA GLN A 67 0.96 -36.39 8.03
C GLN A 67 1.54 -35.32 8.96
N THR A 68 1.17 -34.05 8.78
CA THR A 68 1.58 -32.96 9.67
C THR A 68 1.03 -33.14 11.08
N GLN A 69 -0.22 -33.57 11.25
CA GLN A 69 -0.78 -33.92 12.58
C GLN A 69 0.05 -34.99 13.30
N LYS A 70 0.46 -36.05 12.60
CA LYS A 70 1.29 -37.12 13.18
C LYS A 70 2.66 -36.60 13.64
N VAL A 71 3.27 -35.70 12.88
CA VAL A 71 4.54 -35.06 13.27
C VAL A 71 4.34 -34.24 14.54
N ILE A 72 3.31 -33.40 14.59
CA ILE A 72 3.00 -32.57 15.77
C ILE A 72 2.68 -33.44 16.99
N ALA A 73 1.87 -34.49 16.85
CA ALA A 73 1.53 -35.39 17.94
C ALA A 73 2.76 -36.09 18.55
N LYS A 74 3.79 -36.36 17.73
CA LYS A 74 5.07 -36.92 18.20
C LYS A 74 5.94 -35.87 18.90
N LEU A 75 5.97 -34.63 18.39
CA LEU A 75 6.81 -33.54 18.90
C LEU A 75 6.25 -32.91 20.19
N ALA A 76 4.93 -32.76 20.28
CA ALA A 76 4.23 -32.14 21.40
C ALA A 76 3.03 -32.99 21.87
N PRO A 77 3.29 -34.13 22.56
CA PRO A 77 2.23 -34.98 23.10
C PRO A 77 1.36 -34.18 24.08
N GLY A 78 0.09 -33.96 23.73
CA GLY A 78 -0.86 -33.19 24.53
C GLY A 78 -1.38 -31.91 23.88
N VAL A 79 -0.79 -31.46 22.76
CA VAL A 79 -1.38 -30.37 21.96
C VAL A 79 -2.51 -30.91 21.10
N GLU A 80 -3.68 -30.30 21.23
CA GLU A 80 -4.83 -30.63 20.40
C GLU A 80 -4.61 -30.11 18.97
N THR A 81 -4.87 -30.97 17.98
CA THR A 81 -4.87 -30.58 16.56
C THR A 81 -6.21 -30.90 15.94
N LYS A 82 -6.73 -29.99 15.11
CA LYS A 82 -7.98 -30.17 14.36
C LYS A 82 -7.72 -30.00 12.87
N PRO A 83 -7.98 -31.00 12.02
CA PRO A 83 -7.81 -30.86 10.58
C PRO A 83 -8.94 -30.02 9.99
N LEU A 84 -8.64 -29.20 8.99
CA LEU A 84 -9.63 -28.50 8.18
C LEU A 84 -9.32 -28.73 6.70
N ILE A 85 -10.28 -29.26 5.95
CA ILE A 85 -10.12 -29.40 4.50
C ILE A 85 -10.49 -28.08 3.86
N LEU A 86 -9.50 -27.45 3.22
CA LEU A 86 -9.63 -26.11 2.64
C LEU A 86 -8.89 -26.04 1.31
N ASP A 87 -9.65 -25.98 0.23
CA ASP A 87 -9.21 -25.67 -1.13
C ASP A 87 -9.55 -24.25 -1.51
N LEU A 88 -8.52 -23.40 -1.44
CA LEU A 88 -8.59 -21.98 -1.76
C LEU A 88 -8.84 -21.71 -3.25
N ALA A 89 -8.73 -22.72 -4.11
CA ALA A 89 -9.08 -22.63 -5.52
C ALA A 89 -10.56 -22.98 -5.82
N SER A 90 -11.36 -23.37 -4.81
CA SER A 90 -12.79 -23.65 -4.94
C SER A 90 -13.57 -22.78 -3.94
N LEU A 91 -14.25 -21.73 -4.42
CA LEU A 91 -14.99 -20.82 -3.56
C LEU A 91 -16.13 -21.53 -2.81
N LYS A 92 -16.69 -22.57 -3.42
CA LYS A 92 -17.65 -23.47 -2.75
C LYS A 92 -17.02 -24.15 -1.55
N ASN A 93 -15.84 -24.77 -1.70
CA ASN A 93 -15.16 -25.40 -0.58
C ASN A 93 -14.72 -24.39 0.49
N VAL A 94 -14.25 -23.21 0.08
CA VAL A 94 -13.89 -22.12 0.99
C VAL A 94 -15.06 -21.73 1.89
N ARG A 95 -16.27 -21.56 1.33
CA ARG A 95 -17.48 -21.25 2.12
C ARG A 95 -17.81 -22.36 3.10
N GLN A 96 -17.80 -23.61 2.64
CA GLN A 96 -18.07 -24.79 3.48
C GLN A 96 -17.07 -24.90 4.64
N ALA A 97 -15.78 -24.70 4.38
CA ALA A 97 -14.74 -24.71 5.40
C ALA A 97 -14.90 -23.55 6.40
N GLY A 98 -15.29 -22.36 5.93
CA GLY A 98 -15.59 -21.21 6.79
C GLY A 98 -16.81 -21.45 7.68
N GLU A 99 -17.89 -22.01 7.13
CA GLU A 99 -19.09 -22.42 7.88
C GLU A 99 -18.76 -23.51 8.92
N GLU A 100 -17.91 -24.48 8.56
CA GLU A 100 -17.44 -25.50 9.48
C GLU A 100 -16.68 -24.86 10.66
N VAL A 101 -15.75 -23.93 10.38
CA VAL A 101 -15.01 -23.19 11.42
C VAL A 101 -15.96 -22.42 12.33
N GLU A 102 -16.93 -21.69 11.77
CA GLU A 102 -17.91 -20.95 12.55
C GLU A 102 -18.80 -21.86 13.42
N SER A 103 -19.17 -23.04 12.90
CA SER A 103 -19.99 -24.02 13.62
C SER A 103 -19.32 -24.54 14.90
N TRP A 104 -18.00 -24.45 15.01
CA TRP A 104 -17.28 -24.87 16.21
C TRP A 104 -17.50 -23.92 17.39
N GLY A 105 -17.95 -22.69 17.15
CA GLY A 105 -18.24 -21.72 18.22
C GLY A 105 -17.03 -21.31 19.05
N ILE A 106 -15.82 -21.48 18.52
CA ILE A 106 -14.56 -21.16 19.21
C ILE A 106 -14.00 -19.80 18.76
N ALA A 107 -13.18 -19.20 19.62
CA ALA A 107 -12.35 -18.05 19.25
C ALA A 107 -11.10 -18.53 18.48
N ILE A 108 -10.71 -17.78 17.44
CA ILE A 108 -9.43 -17.96 16.76
C ILE A 108 -8.56 -16.75 17.11
N ASP A 109 -7.48 -16.98 17.86
CA ASP A 109 -6.56 -15.92 18.26
C ASP A 109 -5.66 -15.50 17.09
N VAL A 110 -5.21 -16.45 16.28
CA VAL A 110 -4.30 -16.19 15.16
C VAL A 110 -4.70 -16.97 13.93
N LEU A 111 -4.81 -16.28 12.79
CA LEU A 111 -4.92 -16.85 11.46
C LEU A 111 -3.63 -16.59 10.66
N ILE A 112 -3.01 -17.65 10.13
CA ILE A 112 -1.87 -17.56 9.22
C ILE A 112 -2.30 -18.05 7.83
N ASN A 113 -2.55 -17.09 6.93
CA ASN A 113 -2.81 -17.31 5.51
C ASN A 113 -1.48 -17.59 4.78
N ASN A 114 -1.00 -18.84 4.88
CA ASN A 114 0.28 -19.29 4.31
C ASN A 114 0.15 -20.04 2.98
N ALA A 115 -1.00 -20.65 2.70
CA ALA A 115 -1.18 -21.40 1.46
C ALA A 115 -0.96 -20.54 0.20
N GLY A 116 -0.35 -21.14 -0.82
CA GLY A 116 -0.21 -20.51 -2.12
C GLY A 116 0.41 -21.41 -3.18
N VAL A 117 0.35 -20.92 -4.42
CA VAL A 117 0.99 -21.48 -5.62
C VAL A 117 1.81 -20.37 -6.30
N MET A 118 2.75 -20.75 -7.16
CA MET A 118 3.68 -19.82 -7.79
C MET A 118 4.04 -20.28 -9.19
N ALA A 119 4.21 -19.30 -10.09
CA ALA A 119 4.83 -19.45 -11.40
C ALA A 119 4.23 -20.58 -12.25
N LEU A 120 2.89 -20.67 -12.29
CA LEU A 120 2.21 -21.59 -13.19
C LEU A 120 2.51 -21.20 -14.65
N ALA A 121 2.95 -22.16 -15.46
CA ALA A 121 3.44 -21.87 -16.81
C ALA A 121 2.37 -21.25 -17.71
N GLU A 122 1.15 -21.76 -17.61
CA GLU A 122 0.01 -21.34 -18.43
C GLU A 122 -1.07 -20.67 -17.57
N ARG A 123 -1.89 -19.84 -18.22
CA ARG A 123 -3.09 -19.29 -17.61
C ARG A 123 -4.13 -20.39 -17.44
N GLU A 124 -4.35 -20.80 -16.21
CA GLU A 124 -5.40 -21.73 -15.83
C GLU A 124 -6.51 -20.99 -15.07
N LEU A 125 -7.75 -21.47 -15.22
CA LEU A 125 -8.90 -20.98 -14.47
C LEU A 125 -9.39 -22.03 -13.49
N THR A 126 -9.83 -21.58 -12.32
CA THR A 126 -10.58 -22.42 -11.38
C THR A 126 -11.98 -22.70 -11.91
N GLU A 127 -12.70 -23.63 -11.25
CA GLU A 127 -14.11 -23.90 -11.54
C GLU A 127 -15.01 -22.66 -11.39
N ASP A 128 -14.58 -21.69 -10.57
CA ASP A 128 -15.26 -20.42 -10.32
C ASP A 128 -14.86 -19.31 -11.32
N GLY A 129 -13.99 -19.61 -12.30
CA GLY A 129 -13.60 -18.68 -13.37
C GLY A 129 -12.47 -17.71 -13.02
N TYR A 130 -11.77 -17.90 -11.89
CA TYR A 130 -10.64 -17.07 -11.49
C TYR A 130 -9.30 -17.68 -11.92
N GLU A 131 -8.34 -16.84 -12.30
CA GLU A 131 -6.95 -17.25 -12.56
C GLU A 131 -6.38 -17.94 -11.32
N VAL A 132 -5.78 -19.12 -11.50
CA VAL A 132 -5.46 -20.05 -10.39
C VAL A 132 -4.50 -19.45 -9.35
N GLN A 133 -3.48 -18.68 -9.75
CA GLN A 133 -2.59 -18.02 -8.79
C GLN A 133 -3.37 -17.00 -7.97
N PHE A 134 -4.15 -16.11 -8.61
CA PHE A 134 -4.97 -15.11 -7.93
C PHE A 134 -6.03 -15.73 -7.02
N ALA A 135 -6.71 -16.77 -7.49
CA ALA A 135 -7.69 -17.52 -6.74
C ALA A 135 -7.09 -18.12 -5.46
N SER A 136 -6.00 -18.89 -5.62
CA SER A 136 -5.39 -19.64 -4.52
C SER A 136 -4.66 -18.74 -3.51
N ASN A 137 -4.01 -17.68 -3.99
CA ASN A 137 -3.13 -16.84 -3.17
C ASN A 137 -3.86 -15.67 -2.51
N HIS A 138 -4.98 -15.19 -3.08
CA HIS A 138 -5.68 -14.00 -2.61
C HIS A 138 -7.20 -14.15 -2.50
N VAL A 139 -7.93 -14.51 -3.57
CA VAL A 139 -9.42 -14.53 -3.54
C VAL A 139 -9.95 -15.55 -2.53
N GLY A 140 -9.40 -16.76 -2.54
CA GLY A 140 -9.73 -17.82 -1.59
C GLY A 140 -9.41 -17.40 -0.15
N PRO A 141 -8.19 -16.94 0.17
CA PRO A 141 -7.85 -16.44 1.50
C PRO A 141 -8.72 -15.26 1.96
N PHE A 142 -9.04 -14.33 1.06
CA PHE A 142 -9.95 -13.21 1.32
C PHE A 142 -11.34 -13.73 1.72
N LEU A 143 -11.93 -14.62 0.92
CA LEU A 143 -13.25 -15.19 1.20
C LEU A 143 -13.24 -16.01 2.49
N PHE A 144 -12.21 -16.83 2.71
CA PHE A 144 -12.08 -17.64 3.93
C PHE A 144 -12.01 -16.74 5.16
N THR A 145 -11.06 -15.79 5.15
CA THR A 145 -10.83 -14.84 6.26
C THR A 145 -12.09 -14.05 6.59
N THR A 146 -12.77 -13.51 5.57
CA THR A 146 -14.01 -12.74 5.77
C THR A 146 -15.16 -13.60 6.29
N THR A 147 -15.24 -14.87 5.88
CA THR A 147 -16.24 -15.82 6.40
C THR A 147 -16.01 -16.14 7.87
N ILE A 148 -14.75 -16.28 8.30
CA ILE A 148 -14.40 -16.62 9.70
C ILE A 148 -14.13 -15.40 10.60
N LEU A 149 -14.43 -14.19 10.12
CA LEU A 149 -14.31 -12.96 10.92
C LEU A 149 -15.05 -13.02 12.26
N PRO A 150 -16.26 -13.62 12.37
CA PRO A 150 -16.90 -13.77 13.67
C PRO A 150 -16.08 -14.62 14.64
N SER A 151 -15.47 -15.73 14.22
CA SER A 151 -14.52 -16.53 15.03
C SER A 151 -13.31 -15.74 15.48
N LEU A 152 -12.74 -14.93 14.59
CA LEU A 152 -11.60 -14.06 14.93
C LEU A 152 -12.01 -13.00 15.95
N LYS A 153 -13.17 -12.35 15.76
CA LYS A 153 -13.69 -11.31 16.67
C LYS A 153 -14.11 -11.83 18.05
N ARG A 154 -14.26 -13.15 18.23
CA ARG A 154 -14.45 -13.77 19.55
C ARG A 154 -13.16 -13.72 20.40
N ALA A 155 -11.98 -13.62 19.77
CA ALA A 155 -10.73 -13.44 20.49
C ALA A 155 -10.58 -11.97 20.94
N PRO A 156 -10.01 -11.69 22.13
CA PRO A 156 -9.83 -10.31 22.61
C PRO A 156 -8.92 -9.44 21.72
N ALA A 157 -7.92 -10.07 21.08
CA ALA A 157 -6.92 -9.39 20.26
C ALA A 157 -6.51 -10.33 19.11
N PRO A 158 -7.36 -10.51 18.08
CA PRO A 158 -7.06 -11.41 16.98
C PRO A 158 -5.91 -10.87 16.12
N ARG A 159 -5.11 -11.78 15.58
CA ARG A 159 -4.06 -11.51 14.61
C ARG A 159 -4.33 -12.24 13.29
N ILE A 160 -4.21 -11.53 12.18
CA ILE A 160 -4.18 -12.13 10.84
C ILE A 160 -2.79 -11.92 10.24
N VAL A 161 -2.19 -12.99 9.70
CA VAL A 161 -0.91 -12.96 9.01
C VAL A 161 -1.13 -13.38 7.56
N ASN A 162 -0.88 -12.49 6.61
CA ASN A 162 -0.96 -12.77 5.19
C ASN A 162 0.44 -13.00 4.61
N VAL A 163 0.73 -14.21 4.15
CA VAL A 163 2.05 -14.52 3.58
C VAL A 163 2.16 -13.93 2.16
N SER A 164 2.94 -12.87 2.06
CA SER A 164 3.38 -12.25 0.81
C SER A 164 4.72 -12.88 0.37
N SER A 165 5.54 -12.17 -0.40
CA SER A 165 6.92 -12.56 -0.73
C SER A 165 7.68 -11.38 -1.31
N TRP A 166 9.00 -11.51 -1.49
CA TRP A 166 9.79 -10.61 -2.34
C TRP A 166 9.20 -10.48 -3.76
N GLY A 167 8.49 -11.49 -4.25
CA GLY A 167 7.79 -11.42 -5.53
C GLY A 167 6.80 -10.26 -5.67
N HIS A 168 6.34 -9.61 -4.58
CA HIS A 168 5.50 -8.40 -4.69
C HIS A 168 6.18 -7.29 -5.50
N HIS A 169 7.52 -7.20 -5.50
CA HIS A 169 8.30 -6.27 -6.32
C HIS A 169 8.13 -6.49 -7.83
N LEU A 170 7.60 -7.64 -8.26
CA LEU A 170 7.47 -7.99 -9.68
C LEU A 170 6.22 -7.39 -10.33
N SER A 171 5.19 -7.00 -9.55
CA SER A 171 3.98 -6.41 -10.10
C SER A 171 3.08 -5.77 -9.03
N PRO A 172 2.46 -4.62 -9.34
CA PRO A 172 1.29 -4.15 -8.59
C PRO A 172 0.09 -5.10 -8.78
N VAL A 173 -0.99 -4.82 -8.05
CA VAL A 173 -2.30 -5.37 -8.42
C VAL A 173 -2.72 -4.78 -9.77
N LEU A 174 -3.15 -5.65 -10.68
CA LEU A 174 -3.49 -5.32 -12.06
C LEU A 174 -5.00 -5.24 -12.17
N PHE A 175 -5.60 -4.16 -11.65
CA PHE A 175 -7.06 -4.02 -11.58
C PHE A 175 -7.73 -4.10 -12.96
N ASP A 176 -7.12 -3.50 -13.98
CA ASP A 176 -7.62 -3.52 -15.36
C ASP A 176 -7.51 -4.87 -16.07
N ASP A 177 -6.83 -5.83 -15.45
CA ASP A 177 -6.65 -7.18 -15.98
C ASP A 177 -6.57 -8.19 -14.83
N ILE A 178 -7.50 -8.07 -13.88
CA ILE A 178 -7.46 -8.80 -12.60
C ILE A 178 -7.38 -10.32 -12.81
N ASN A 179 -8.01 -10.82 -13.87
CA ASN A 179 -8.15 -12.24 -14.20
C ASN A 179 -7.25 -12.70 -15.38
N ALA A 180 -6.25 -11.89 -15.74
CA ALA A 180 -5.30 -12.20 -16.82
C ALA A 180 -5.93 -12.45 -18.19
N GLU A 181 -7.03 -11.79 -18.52
CA GLU A 181 -7.74 -11.92 -19.79
C GLU A 181 -7.01 -11.24 -20.94
N LYS A 182 -6.27 -10.15 -20.65
CA LYS A 182 -5.49 -9.42 -21.66
C LYS A 182 -4.09 -10.01 -21.84
N SER A 183 -3.42 -10.33 -20.74
CA SER A 183 -2.05 -10.87 -20.79
C SER A 183 -1.72 -11.75 -19.58
N TYR A 184 -0.98 -12.82 -19.83
CA TYR A 184 -0.47 -13.70 -18.78
C TYR A 184 1.06 -13.75 -18.83
N GLU A 185 1.70 -13.35 -17.75
CA GLU A 185 3.11 -13.60 -17.47
C GLU A 185 3.20 -14.11 -16.03
N LYS A 186 3.76 -15.30 -15.85
CA LYS A 186 3.62 -16.07 -14.62
C LYS A 186 4.20 -15.39 -13.38
N TRP A 187 5.30 -14.64 -13.53
CA TRP A 187 5.98 -13.95 -12.44
C TRP A 187 5.28 -12.65 -12.04
N LYS A 188 4.83 -11.87 -13.03
CA LYS A 188 3.99 -10.70 -12.86
C LYS A 188 2.68 -11.08 -12.17
N ARG A 189 2.08 -12.20 -12.57
CA ARG A 189 0.86 -12.73 -11.91
C ARG A 189 1.12 -13.16 -10.48
N TYR A 190 2.23 -13.85 -10.22
CA TYR A 190 2.61 -14.15 -8.84
C TYR A 190 2.80 -12.87 -8.01
N GLY A 191 3.54 -11.88 -8.53
CA GLY A 191 3.77 -10.60 -7.85
C GLY A 191 2.48 -9.85 -7.55
N HIS A 192 1.56 -9.78 -8.51
CA HIS A 192 0.21 -9.25 -8.33
C HIS A 192 -0.49 -9.85 -7.11
N THR A 193 -0.44 -11.18 -6.95
CA THR A 193 -1.08 -11.83 -5.79
C THR A 193 -0.41 -11.50 -4.46
N LYS A 194 0.92 -11.29 -4.49
CA LYS A 194 1.71 -11.02 -3.29
C LYS A 194 1.60 -9.56 -2.86
N THR A 195 1.44 -8.64 -3.80
CA THR A 195 1.00 -7.26 -3.56
C THR A 195 -0.41 -7.23 -2.97
N ALA A 196 -1.36 -7.99 -3.56
CA ALA A 196 -2.72 -8.07 -3.05
C ALA A 196 -2.78 -8.55 -1.58
N ASN A 197 -1.88 -9.44 -1.16
CA ASN A 197 -1.79 -9.88 0.23
C ASN A 197 -1.30 -8.81 1.21
N ILE A 198 -0.43 -7.88 0.76
CA ILE A 198 0.01 -6.72 1.55
C ILE A 198 -1.18 -5.76 1.70
N LEU A 199 -1.82 -5.39 0.59
CA LEU A 199 -3.00 -4.52 0.60
C LEU A 199 -4.15 -5.11 1.43
N PHE A 200 -4.30 -6.44 1.47
CA PHE A 200 -5.29 -7.07 2.32
C PHE A 200 -5.00 -6.88 3.82
N ALA A 201 -3.72 -6.93 4.22
CA ALA A 201 -3.34 -6.65 5.60
C ALA A 201 -3.60 -5.18 5.99
N VAL A 202 -3.33 -4.24 5.09
CA VAL A 202 -3.68 -2.82 5.25
C VAL A 202 -5.19 -2.67 5.43
N ALA A 203 -5.97 -3.23 4.50
CA ALA A 203 -7.43 -3.13 4.48
C ALA A 203 -8.09 -3.73 5.73
N LEU A 204 -7.61 -4.87 6.24
CA LEU A 204 -8.12 -5.47 7.47
C LEU A 204 -7.81 -4.62 8.71
N SER A 205 -6.62 -4.02 8.75
CA SER A 205 -6.18 -3.18 9.86
C SER A 205 -6.97 -1.88 9.95
N GLN A 206 -7.23 -1.23 8.82
CA GLN A 206 -8.14 -0.08 8.72
C GLN A 206 -9.57 -0.43 9.19
N ARG A 207 -9.99 -1.69 9.04
CA ARG A 207 -11.30 -2.20 9.49
C ARG A 207 -11.29 -2.70 10.94
N GLY A 208 -10.23 -2.41 11.70
CA GLY A 208 -10.13 -2.69 13.14
C GLY A 208 -9.75 -4.13 13.49
N VAL A 209 -9.20 -4.91 12.55
CA VAL A 209 -8.64 -6.24 12.82
C VAL A 209 -7.15 -6.21 12.54
N CYS A 210 -6.32 -6.47 13.55
CA CYS A 210 -4.88 -6.39 13.38
C CYS A 210 -4.39 -7.44 12.37
N ALA A 211 -3.92 -6.99 11.21
CA ALA A 211 -3.41 -7.83 10.16
C ALA A 211 -2.03 -7.34 9.69
N VAL A 212 -1.13 -8.26 9.39
CA VAL A 212 0.22 -7.95 8.89
C VAL A 212 0.56 -8.84 7.70
N ALA A 213 1.47 -8.38 6.86
CA ALA A 213 2.01 -9.17 5.75
C ALA A 213 3.49 -9.49 5.97
N LEU A 214 3.99 -10.55 5.33
CA LEU A 214 5.41 -10.91 5.44
C LEU A 214 6.01 -11.52 4.18
N HIS A 215 7.32 -11.41 4.04
CA HIS A 215 8.17 -12.28 3.23
C HIS A 215 8.90 -13.31 4.11
N PRO A 216 8.89 -14.60 3.72
CA PRO A 216 9.63 -15.62 4.47
C PRO A 216 11.11 -15.75 4.09
N GLY A 217 11.59 -15.10 3.02
CA GLY A 217 12.87 -15.40 2.38
C GLY A 217 12.74 -16.35 1.17
N ALA A 218 13.87 -16.74 0.60
CA ALA A 218 13.95 -17.78 -0.44
C ALA A 218 14.18 -19.15 0.21
N ILE A 219 13.25 -20.09 0.03
CA ILE A 219 13.31 -21.44 0.63
C ILE A 219 13.00 -22.50 -0.43
N ARG A 220 13.83 -23.54 -0.52
CA ARG A 220 13.56 -24.72 -1.34
C ARG A 220 12.45 -25.55 -0.71
N THR A 221 11.20 -25.24 -1.07
CA THR A 221 9.99 -25.98 -0.69
C THR A 221 9.29 -26.51 -1.94
N GLU A 222 8.20 -27.24 -1.73
CA GLU A 222 7.26 -27.66 -2.78
C GLU A 222 6.68 -26.50 -3.61
N LEU A 223 6.85 -25.24 -3.19
CA LEU A 223 6.45 -24.07 -3.99
C LEU A 223 7.27 -23.95 -5.29
N LEU A 224 8.52 -24.42 -5.30
CA LEU A 224 9.41 -24.35 -6.46
C LEU A 224 9.19 -25.50 -7.47
N ARG A 225 8.28 -26.45 -7.20
CA ARG A 225 8.13 -27.70 -7.98
C ARG A 225 7.78 -27.51 -9.46
N HIS A 226 7.27 -26.34 -9.83
CA HIS A 226 6.89 -26.00 -11.20
C HIS A 226 7.98 -25.18 -11.93
N LEU A 227 9.08 -24.82 -11.26
CA LEU A 227 10.15 -24.06 -11.88
C LEU A 227 11.01 -24.94 -12.77
N THR A 228 11.25 -24.45 -13.99
CA THR A 228 12.27 -25.00 -14.87
C THR A 228 13.66 -24.51 -14.45
N ARG A 229 14.72 -25.15 -14.96
CA ARG A 229 16.08 -24.66 -14.76
C ARG A 229 16.27 -23.23 -15.31
N GLU A 230 15.62 -22.92 -16.44
CA GLU A 230 15.63 -21.58 -17.03
C GLU A 230 14.97 -20.56 -16.10
N ASP A 231 13.90 -20.93 -15.42
CA ASP A 231 13.26 -20.08 -14.41
C ASP A 231 14.16 -19.83 -13.20
N GLU A 232 14.82 -20.88 -12.68
CA GLU A 232 15.76 -20.74 -11.56
C GLU A 232 16.95 -19.83 -11.95
N LEU A 233 17.42 -19.89 -13.20
CA LEU A 233 18.45 -18.99 -13.73
C LEU A 233 17.94 -17.55 -13.86
N ALA A 234 16.78 -17.35 -14.47
CA ALA A 234 16.19 -16.03 -14.70
C ALA A 234 15.89 -15.30 -13.38
N MET A 235 15.46 -16.04 -12.35
CA MET A 235 15.25 -15.51 -11.01
C MET A 235 16.56 -15.34 -10.23
N GLY A 236 17.69 -15.85 -10.71
CA GLY A 236 18.97 -15.78 -10.01
C GLY A 236 19.03 -16.66 -8.76
N PHE A 237 18.26 -17.75 -8.73
CA PHE A 237 18.36 -18.79 -7.71
C PHE A 237 19.57 -19.70 -7.93
N ILE A 238 19.98 -19.88 -9.18
CA ILE A 238 21.17 -20.64 -9.57
C ILE A 238 21.97 -19.85 -10.62
N LYS A 239 23.25 -20.20 -10.78
CA LYS A 239 24.14 -19.73 -11.86
C LYS A 239 24.16 -20.74 -13.01
N GLU A 240 24.74 -20.37 -14.15
CA GLU A 240 24.85 -21.25 -15.34
C GLU A 240 25.55 -22.59 -15.05
N ASP A 241 26.48 -22.61 -14.11
CA ASP A 241 27.20 -23.81 -13.66
C ASP A 241 26.39 -24.67 -12.67
N GLY A 242 25.18 -24.25 -12.29
CA GLY A 242 24.30 -24.91 -11.33
C GLY A 242 24.59 -24.60 -9.86
N SER A 243 25.57 -23.76 -9.56
CA SER A 243 25.81 -23.29 -8.19
C SER A 243 24.72 -22.29 -7.74
N PRO A 244 24.51 -22.08 -6.42
CA PRO A 244 23.56 -21.10 -5.92
C PRO A 244 23.83 -19.69 -6.45
N GLY A 245 22.77 -18.98 -6.84
CA GLY A 245 22.87 -17.61 -7.34
C GLY A 245 23.19 -16.59 -6.24
N ASP A 246 23.76 -15.45 -6.62
CA ASP A 246 24.19 -14.41 -5.68
C ASP A 246 23.03 -13.47 -5.26
N ARG A 247 21.91 -13.49 -5.99
CA ARG A 247 20.77 -12.60 -5.79
C ARG A 247 19.92 -12.98 -4.58
N PHE A 248 19.78 -14.29 -4.34
CA PHE A 248 18.97 -14.81 -3.24
C PHE A 248 19.79 -15.80 -2.43
N GLN A 249 20.04 -15.44 -1.17
CA GLN A 249 20.54 -16.41 -0.20
C GLN A 249 19.38 -17.31 0.24
N PHE A 250 19.56 -18.61 0.11
CA PHE A 250 18.56 -19.57 0.54
C PHE A 250 18.59 -19.76 2.05
N LYS A 251 17.42 -19.69 2.66
CA LYS A 251 17.18 -20.03 4.06
C LYS A 251 16.84 -21.50 4.21
N SER A 252 17.16 -22.06 5.36
CA SER A 252 16.58 -23.32 5.83
C SER A 252 15.07 -23.16 6.05
N LEU A 253 14.36 -24.29 6.14
CA LEU A 253 12.93 -24.29 6.40
C LEU A 253 12.59 -23.59 7.74
N LYS A 254 13.43 -23.80 8.77
CA LYS A 254 13.29 -23.18 10.08
C LYS A 254 13.48 -21.67 10.02
N GLU A 255 14.51 -21.20 9.32
CA GLU A 255 14.76 -19.77 9.13
C GLU A 255 13.61 -19.09 8.36
N GLY A 256 13.05 -19.76 7.34
CA GLY A 256 11.91 -19.22 6.60
C GLY A 256 10.60 -19.16 7.38
N ALA A 257 10.40 -20.07 8.33
CA ALA A 257 9.21 -20.10 9.18
C ALA A 257 9.27 -19.09 10.34
N ALA A 258 10.45 -18.55 10.67
CA ALA A 258 10.63 -17.62 11.79
C ALA A 258 9.77 -16.35 11.68
N THR A 259 9.78 -15.69 10.50
CA THR A 259 8.97 -14.47 10.29
C THR A 259 7.48 -14.71 10.48
N HIS A 260 6.97 -15.93 10.19
CA HIS A 260 5.56 -16.28 10.43
C HIS A 260 5.20 -16.17 11.91
N ILE A 261 6.09 -16.64 12.77
CA ILE A 261 5.86 -16.68 14.22
C ILE A 261 6.03 -15.27 14.81
N VAL A 262 6.99 -14.48 14.32
CA VAL A 262 7.09 -13.05 14.70
C VAL A 262 5.82 -12.29 14.34
N ALA A 263 5.39 -12.40 13.07
CA ALA A 263 4.18 -11.74 12.59
C ALA A 263 2.92 -12.15 13.35
N ALA A 264 2.88 -13.40 13.82
CA ALA A 264 1.76 -13.97 14.57
C ALA A 264 1.71 -13.53 16.05
N PHE A 265 2.87 -13.38 16.71
CA PHE A 265 2.91 -13.31 18.19
C PHE A 265 3.67 -12.12 18.78
N GLU A 266 4.37 -11.29 17.98
CA GLU A 266 5.03 -10.10 18.50
C GLU A 266 4.00 -9.08 19.04
N PRO A 267 3.99 -8.79 20.36
CA PRO A 267 2.96 -7.95 20.96
C PRO A 267 2.93 -6.53 20.40
N SER A 268 4.08 -5.96 20.03
CA SER A 268 4.18 -4.59 19.52
C SER A 268 3.54 -4.37 18.15
N LEU A 269 3.23 -5.45 17.43
CA LEU A 269 2.53 -5.36 16.16
C LEU A 269 1.02 -5.18 16.35
N GLN A 270 0.47 -5.29 17.57
CA GLN A 270 -1.00 -5.26 17.80
C GLN A 270 -1.63 -3.92 17.43
N ASP A 271 -0.88 -2.84 17.65
CA ASP A 271 -1.30 -1.48 17.32
C ASP A 271 -0.63 -0.96 16.03
N LYS A 272 0.01 -1.87 15.27
CA LYS A 272 0.76 -1.56 14.03
C LYS A 272 0.32 -2.46 12.88
N GLY A 273 -0.98 -2.71 12.76
CA GLY A 273 -1.52 -3.44 11.61
C GLY A 273 -1.17 -2.73 10.28
N GLY A 274 -1.21 -3.46 9.17
CA GLY A 274 -0.90 -2.96 7.83
C GLY A 274 0.59 -2.94 7.48
N VAL A 275 1.47 -3.38 8.39
CA VAL A 275 2.91 -3.44 8.13
C VAL A 275 3.33 -4.69 7.37
N TYR A 276 4.48 -4.59 6.71
CA TYR A 276 5.18 -5.68 6.03
C TYR A 276 6.43 -6.08 6.81
N LEU A 277 6.63 -7.38 6.97
CA LEU A 277 7.81 -7.95 7.64
C LEU A 277 8.70 -8.70 6.66
N ASP A 278 10.01 -8.56 6.84
CA ASP A 278 11.01 -9.40 6.20
C ASP A 278 12.16 -9.63 7.19
N ASP A 279 12.77 -10.81 7.15
CA ASP A 279 13.82 -11.22 8.08
C ASP A 279 13.46 -10.95 9.55
N CYS A 280 12.24 -11.34 9.94
CA CYS A 280 11.66 -11.08 11.27
C CYS A 280 11.47 -9.59 11.64
N GLN A 281 11.86 -8.62 10.81
CA GLN A 281 11.79 -7.19 11.11
C GLN A 281 10.70 -6.48 10.31
N ILE A 282 10.15 -5.39 10.86
CA ILE A 282 9.28 -4.49 10.12
C ILE A 282 10.13 -3.76 9.09
N GLN A 283 9.71 -3.79 7.82
CA GLN A 283 10.41 -3.07 6.76
C GLN A 283 9.92 -1.63 6.67
N PRO A 284 10.82 -0.63 6.68
CA PRO A 284 10.44 0.78 6.61
C PRO A 284 9.99 1.18 5.20
N GLU A 285 10.47 0.47 4.18
CA GLU A 285 10.19 0.73 2.78
C GLU A 285 9.52 -0.50 2.16
N VAL A 286 8.37 -0.27 1.56
CA VAL A 286 7.62 -1.21 0.72
C VAL A 286 7.25 -0.45 -0.54
N GLU A 287 7.13 -1.14 -1.67
CA GLU A 287 6.74 -0.51 -2.94
C GLU A 287 5.49 0.35 -2.82
N ALA A 288 5.44 1.49 -3.52
CA ALA A 288 4.35 2.46 -3.43
C ALA A 288 2.98 1.81 -3.69
N TYR A 289 2.85 0.99 -4.73
CA TYR A 289 1.60 0.29 -5.02
C TYR A 289 1.18 -0.77 -3.98
N ALA A 290 2.03 -1.07 -3.01
CA ALA A 290 1.76 -2.01 -1.92
C ALA A 290 1.38 -1.31 -0.61
N VAL A 291 1.45 0.04 -0.54
CA VAL A 291 1.10 0.88 0.62
C VAL A 291 0.52 2.24 0.18
N ASP A 292 -0.53 2.76 0.82
CA ASP A 292 -1.00 4.13 0.50
C ASP A 292 -0.02 5.19 1.05
N GLN A 293 0.94 5.63 0.23
CA GLN A 293 2.06 6.50 0.66
C GLN A 293 1.62 7.88 1.15
N ALA A 294 0.62 8.51 0.50
CA ALA A 294 0.16 9.84 0.89
C ALA A 294 -0.57 9.81 2.23
N ARG A 295 -1.38 8.76 2.46
CA ARG A 295 -1.99 8.52 3.76
C ARG A 295 -0.95 8.15 4.81
N GLN A 296 -0.03 7.23 4.50
CA GLN A 296 1.03 6.81 5.42
C GLN A 296 1.87 7.99 5.90
N ALA A 297 2.29 8.88 4.99
CA ALA A 297 3.04 10.08 5.35
C ALA A 297 2.21 10.99 6.28
N GLY A 298 0.89 11.10 6.05
CA GLY A 298 -0.01 11.84 6.93
C GLY A 298 -0.18 11.18 8.31
N GLU A 299 -0.38 9.86 8.34
CA GLU A 299 -0.48 9.07 9.58
C GLU A 299 0.82 9.11 10.39
N GLU A 300 1.97 9.12 9.72
CA GLU A 300 3.27 9.32 10.35
C GLU A 300 3.36 10.71 11.01
N VAL A 301 2.97 11.77 10.31
CA VAL A 301 2.95 13.13 10.88
C VAL A 301 1.98 13.21 12.08
N GLU A 302 0.81 12.58 12.00
CA GLU A 302 -0.10 12.51 13.14
C GLU A 302 0.50 11.77 14.33
N SER A 303 1.27 10.70 14.08
CA SER A 303 1.94 9.92 15.13
C SER A 303 2.93 10.74 15.97
N TRP A 304 3.45 11.85 15.43
CA TRP A 304 4.34 12.75 16.17
C TRP A 304 3.64 13.47 17.32
N GLY A 305 2.30 13.54 17.31
CA GLY A 305 1.51 14.18 18.36
C GLY A 305 1.75 15.70 18.47
N ILE A 306 2.33 16.32 17.45
CA ILE A 306 2.66 17.75 17.44
C ILE A 306 1.56 18.59 16.78
N ALA A 307 1.57 19.89 17.04
CA ALA A 307 0.81 20.87 16.27
C ALA A 307 1.58 21.25 15.00
N ILE A 308 0.89 21.43 13.88
CA ILE A 308 1.47 21.92 12.62
C ILE A 308 0.93 23.33 12.36
N ASP A 309 1.79 24.34 12.56
CA ASP A 309 1.41 25.75 12.37
C ASP A 309 1.34 26.16 10.89
N VAL A 310 2.15 25.54 10.03
CA VAL A 310 2.22 25.86 8.60
C VAL A 310 2.42 24.59 7.77
N LEU A 311 1.49 24.36 6.85
CA LEU A 311 1.60 23.35 5.78
C LEU A 311 1.80 24.05 4.44
N ILE A 312 2.78 23.60 3.66
CA ILE A 312 3.00 24.07 2.29
C ILE A 312 2.92 22.87 1.34
N ASN A 313 1.81 22.78 0.61
CA ASN A 313 1.61 21.80 -0.45
C ASN A 313 2.36 22.25 -1.70
N ASN A 314 3.66 21.94 -1.73
CA ASN A 314 4.59 22.34 -2.79
C ASN A 314 4.84 21.27 -3.86
N ALA A 315 4.53 20.00 -3.56
CA ALA A 315 4.74 18.91 -4.51
C ALA A 315 4.05 19.19 -5.85
N GLY A 316 4.73 18.85 -6.94
CA GLY A 316 4.09 18.91 -8.24
C GLY A 316 4.98 18.54 -9.42
N ILE A 317 4.33 18.41 -10.57
CA ILE A 317 4.90 18.11 -11.89
C ILE A 317 4.25 19.00 -12.95
N MET A 318 4.90 19.14 -14.10
CA MET A 318 4.50 20.01 -15.21
C MET A 318 4.95 19.44 -16.55
N ALA A 319 4.17 19.73 -17.60
CA ALA A 319 4.51 19.53 -19.00
C ALA A 319 4.92 18.08 -19.32
N ILE A 320 4.13 17.10 -18.86
CA ILE A 320 4.27 15.72 -19.32
C ILE A 320 3.73 15.66 -20.76
N PRO A 321 4.55 15.29 -21.77
CA PRO A 321 4.14 15.40 -23.19
C PRO A 321 2.98 14.49 -23.57
N GLU A 322 2.85 13.34 -22.90
CA GLU A 322 1.82 12.34 -23.15
C GLU A 322 0.96 12.11 -21.91
N ARG A 323 -0.25 11.60 -22.12
CA ARG A 323 -1.15 11.27 -21.01
C ARG A 323 -0.57 10.12 -20.19
N GLU A 324 -0.03 10.45 -19.03
CA GLU A 324 0.39 9.48 -18.02
C GLU A 324 -0.67 9.35 -16.92
N LEU A 325 -0.90 8.11 -16.49
CA LEU A 325 -1.70 7.80 -15.31
C LEU A 325 -0.77 7.42 -14.17
N THR A 326 -1.08 7.87 -12.96
CA THR A 326 -0.49 7.32 -11.73
C THR A 326 -0.94 5.87 -11.55
N GLU A 327 -0.29 5.17 -10.62
CA GLU A 327 -0.64 3.79 -10.26
C GLU A 327 -2.10 3.67 -9.78
N ASP A 328 -2.65 4.74 -9.19
CA ASP A 328 -4.05 4.85 -8.76
C ASP A 328 -5.04 5.14 -9.92
N GLY A 329 -4.55 5.17 -11.17
CA GLY A 329 -5.38 5.38 -12.36
C GLY A 329 -5.79 6.84 -12.60
N HIS A 330 -5.14 7.80 -11.95
CA HIS A 330 -5.44 9.22 -12.08
C HIS A 330 -4.45 9.93 -13.01
N GLU A 331 -4.90 10.93 -13.77
CA GLU A 331 -3.99 11.70 -14.62
C GLU A 331 -2.87 12.35 -13.79
N ALA A 332 -1.63 12.21 -14.24
CA ALA A 332 -0.44 12.47 -13.44
C ALA A 332 -0.38 13.89 -12.84
N HIS A 333 -0.72 14.94 -13.61
CA HIS A 333 -0.74 16.30 -13.07
C HIS A 333 -1.82 16.46 -12.01
N PHE A 334 -3.04 16.00 -12.27
CA PHE A 334 -4.15 16.11 -11.32
C PHE A 334 -3.89 15.31 -10.04
N ALA A 335 -3.37 14.09 -10.17
CA ALA A 335 -3.01 13.22 -9.07
C ALA A 335 -1.93 13.84 -8.17
N THR A 336 -0.81 14.25 -8.77
CA THR A 336 0.37 14.72 -8.02
C THR A 336 0.16 16.12 -7.46
N ASN A 337 -0.43 17.03 -8.23
CA ASN A 337 -0.52 18.44 -7.84
C ASN A 337 -1.71 18.70 -6.91
N HIS A 338 -2.76 17.88 -6.93
CA HIS A 338 -4.02 18.10 -6.21
C HIS A 338 -4.47 16.91 -5.35
N LEU A 339 -4.64 15.70 -5.90
CA LEU A 339 -5.19 14.56 -5.11
C LEU A 339 -4.26 14.12 -3.97
N GLY A 340 -2.95 14.02 -4.21
CA GLY A 340 -1.97 13.71 -3.17
C GLY A 340 -1.97 14.74 -2.03
N PRO A 341 -1.85 16.05 -2.32
CA PRO A 341 -2.01 17.10 -1.33
C PRO A 341 -3.35 17.09 -0.59
N LEU A 342 -4.45 16.75 -1.27
CA LEU A 342 -5.75 16.57 -0.63
C LEU A 342 -5.68 15.48 0.43
N VAL A 343 -5.31 14.25 0.05
CA VAL A 343 -5.21 13.09 0.95
C VAL A 343 -4.32 13.43 2.16
N PHE A 344 -3.11 13.92 1.90
CA PHE A 344 -2.17 14.28 2.97
C PHE A 344 -2.76 15.35 3.91
N THR A 345 -3.29 16.45 3.36
CA THR A 345 -3.85 17.55 4.15
C THR A 345 -5.04 17.08 4.99
N THR A 346 -5.92 16.24 4.44
CA THR A 346 -7.09 15.71 5.15
C THR A 346 -6.68 14.76 6.27
N THR A 347 -5.65 13.93 6.05
CA THR A 347 -5.11 13.03 7.07
C THR A 347 -4.50 13.79 8.24
N ILE A 348 -3.77 14.88 7.98
CA ILE A 348 -3.13 15.68 9.05
C ILE A 348 -3.99 16.80 9.64
N LEU A 349 -5.31 16.80 9.36
CA LEU A 349 -6.23 17.80 9.92
C LEU A 349 -6.20 17.88 11.45
N PRO A 350 -6.08 16.78 12.22
CA PRO A 350 -5.96 16.86 13.67
C PRO A 350 -4.72 17.64 14.10
N SER A 351 -3.55 17.42 13.49
CA SER A 351 -2.31 18.19 13.75
C SER A 351 -2.47 19.67 13.45
N LEU A 352 -3.10 20.00 12.33
CA LEU A 352 -3.38 21.39 11.95
C LEU A 352 -4.33 22.03 12.98
N ARG A 353 -5.36 21.32 13.43
CA ARG A 353 -6.32 21.82 14.42
C ARG A 353 -5.75 21.95 15.84
N ARG A 354 -4.64 21.27 16.16
CA ARG A 354 -3.89 21.48 17.41
C ARG A 354 -3.18 22.83 17.43
N ALA A 355 -2.83 23.38 16.27
CA ALA A 355 -2.21 24.70 16.20
C ALA A 355 -3.24 25.80 16.51
N SER A 356 -2.79 26.87 17.17
CA SER A 356 -3.65 28.01 17.50
C SER A 356 -4.08 28.82 16.27
N SER A 357 -3.30 28.76 15.18
CA SER A 357 -3.55 29.50 13.94
C SER A 357 -2.86 28.80 12.76
N PRO A 358 -3.31 27.58 12.37
CA PRO A 358 -2.71 26.82 11.27
C PRO A 358 -2.86 27.56 9.95
N ARG A 359 -1.84 27.51 9.10
CA ARG A 359 -1.86 28.08 7.75
C ARG A 359 -1.56 27.01 6.71
N ILE A 360 -2.40 26.92 5.69
CA ILE A 360 -2.22 25.99 4.57
C ILE A 360 -1.92 26.81 3.31
N VAL A 361 -0.82 26.49 2.65
CA VAL A 361 -0.39 27.17 1.43
C VAL A 361 -0.35 26.15 0.30
N ASN A 362 -1.25 26.30 -0.67
CA ASN A 362 -1.29 25.46 -1.86
C ASN A 362 -0.51 26.13 -3.00
N VAL A 363 0.52 25.47 -3.50
CA VAL A 363 1.32 26.01 -4.60
C VAL A 363 0.58 25.81 -5.93
N SER A 364 0.01 26.91 -6.42
CA SER A 364 -0.57 27.03 -7.76
C SER A 364 0.49 27.66 -8.71
N SER A 365 0.08 28.17 -9.85
CA SER A 365 0.96 28.85 -10.79
C SER A 365 0.20 29.83 -11.68
N TRP A 366 0.91 30.63 -12.48
CA TRP A 366 0.28 31.38 -13.56
C TRP A 366 -0.47 30.46 -14.54
N GLY A 367 -0.05 29.20 -14.65
CA GLY A 367 -0.69 28.20 -15.51
C GLY A 367 -2.16 27.94 -15.20
N HIS A 368 -2.69 28.34 -14.04
CA HIS A 368 -4.14 28.23 -13.78
C HIS A 368 -4.99 28.97 -14.84
N HIS A 369 -4.47 30.03 -15.48
CA HIS A 369 -5.16 30.73 -16.57
C HIS A 369 -5.34 29.88 -17.84
N LEU A 370 -4.57 28.80 -17.98
CA LEU A 370 -4.56 27.95 -19.19
C LEU A 370 -5.78 27.04 -19.26
N SER A 371 -6.37 26.66 -18.12
CA SER A 371 -7.50 25.74 -18.10
C SER A 371 -8.26 25.76 -16.76
N PRO A 372 -9.61 25.74 -16.79
CA PRO A 372 -10.40 25.46 -15.60
C PRO A 372 -10.27 23.99 -15.16
N VAL A 373 -10.86 23.64 -14.01
CA VAL A 373 -11.08 22.22 -13.70
C VAL A 373 -12.11 21.66 -14.67
N LEU A 374 -11.70 20.64 -15.42
CA LEU A 374 -12.51 19.92 -16.41
C LEU A 374 -13.26 18.79 -15.71
N PHE A 375 -14.36 19.14 -15.02
CA PHE A 375 -15.11 18.17 -14.20
C PHE A 375 -15.65 16.96 -14.97
N ASP A 376 -15.92 17.11 -16.26
CA ASP A 376 -16.44 16.03 -17.09
C ASP A 376 -15.33 15.20 -17.76
N ASP A 377 -14.07 15.49 -17.44
CA ASP A 377 -12.87 14.82 -17.98
C ASP A 377 -11.67 14.98 -17.03
N LEU A 378 -11.82 14.61 -15.76
CA LEU A 378 -10.78 14.80 -14.73
C LEU A 378 -9.48 14.04 -15.07
N ASN A 379 -9.61 12.83 -15.64
CA ASN A 379 -8.48 11.96 -16.00
C ASN A 379 -8.02 12.08 -17.46
N ALA A 380 -8.41 13.13 -18.18
CA ALA A 380 -8.01 13.36 -19.57
C ALA A 380 -8.32 12.21 -20.54
N GLU A 381 -9.41 11.50 -20.34
CA GLU A 381 -9.84 10.39 -21.19
C GLU A 381 -10.36 10.88 -22.54
N LYS A 382 -10.89 12.10 -22.60
CA LYS A 382 -11.42 12.67 -23.85
C LYS A 382 -10.35 13.43 -24.63
N THR A 383 -9.61 14.29 -23.94
CA THR A 383 -8.62 15.17 -24.58
C THR A 383 -7.39 15.37 -23.69
N TYR A 384 -6.19 15.24 -24.25
CA TYR A 384 -4.96 15.53 -23.53
C TYR A 384 -4.20 16.63 -24.25
N GLU A 385 -3.95 17.73 -23.53
CA GLU A 385 -3.05 18.81 -23.93
C GLU A 385 -2.27 19.18 -22.66
N GLU A 386 -0.94 19.09 -22.74
CA GLU A 386 -0.05 19.07 -21.58
C GLU A 386 -0.20 20.33 -20.71
N PHE A 387 -0.34 21.50 -21.34
CA PHE A 387 -0.39 22.78 -20.64
C PHE A 387 -1.78 23.05 -20.04
N ALA A 388 -2.84 22.63 -20.73
CA ALA A 388 -4.19 22.65 -20.20
C ALA A 388 -4.34 21.69 -19.02
N ARG A 389 -3.67 20.52 -19.01
CA ARG A 389 -3.72 19.57 -17.89
C ARG A 389 -2.94 20.07 -16.68
N TYR A 390 -1.78 20.66 -16.92
CA TYR A 390 -1.09 21.40 -15.89
C TYR A 390 -1.95 22.55 -15.33
N GLY A 391 -2.57 23.36 -16.19
CA GLY A 391 -3.44 24.46 -15.79
C GLY A 391 -4.66 24.01 -14.98
N HIS A 392 -5.32 22.94 -15.42
CA HIS A 392 -6.40 22.25 -14.72
C HIS A 392 -6.01 21.92 -13.27
N SER A 393 -4.83 21.30 -13.09
CA SER A 393 -4.34 20.92 -11.76
C SER A 393 -4.01 22.13 -10.88
N LYS A 394 -3.57 23.25 -11.48
CA LYS A 394 -3.23 24.48 -10.75
C LYS A 394 -4.46 25.31 -10.40
N THR A 395 -5.51 25.26 -11.21
CA THR A 395 -6.86 25.73 -10.86
C THR A 395 -7.43 24.92 -9.71
N ALA A 396 -7.26 23.59 -9.72
CA ALA A 396 -7.68 22.72 -8.62
C ALA A 396 -7.06 23.14 -7.27
N ASN A 397 -5.78 23.50 -7.24
CA ASN A 397 -5.12 24.00 -6.01
C ASN A 397 -5.70 25.31 -5.46
N ILE A 398 -6.25 26.17 -6.32
CA ILE A 398 -6.91 27.42 -5.90
C ILE A 398 -8.28 27.08 -5.29
N LEU A 399 -9.06 26.28 -6.00
CA LEU A 399 -10.36 25.80 -5.53
C LEU A 399 -10.23 24.97 -4.24
N PHE A 400 -9.15 24.22 -4.06
CA PHE A 400 -8.86 23.48 -2.84
C PHE A 400 -8.65 24.43 -1.64
N ALA A 401 -7.91 25.53 -1.82
CA ALA A 401 -7.77 26.54 -0.76
C ALA A 401 -9.11 27.22 -0.42
N VAL A 402 -9.97 27.47 -1.42
CA VAL A 402 -11.34 27.94 -1.20
C VAL A 402 -12.14 26.90 -0.38
N GLY A 403 -12.05 25.62 -0.75
CA GLY A 403 -12.73 24.51 -0.06
C GLY A 403 -12.31 24.34 1.39
N LEU A 404 -11.01 24.43 1.69
CA LEU A 404 -10.44 24.40 3.03
C LEU A 404 -10.90 25.60 3.87
N ALA A 405 -10.92 26.80 3.29
CA ALA A 405 -11.38 28.01 3.95
C ALA A 405 -12.84 27.94 4.38
N ARG A 406 -13.70 27.39 3.51
CA ARG A 406 -15.12 27.15 3.83
C ARG A 406 -15.31 26.14 4.96
N ARG A 407 -14.30 25.30 5.22
CA ARG A 407 -14.26 24.32 6.32
C ARG A 407 -13.55 24.86 7.57
N GLY A 408 -13.30 26.18 7.63
CA GLY A 408 -12.80 26.89 8.81
C GLY A 408 -11.27 26.89 8.96
N LEU A 409 -10.52 26.52 7.93
CA LEU A 409 -9.04 26.51 7.96
C LEU A 409 -8.48 27.73 7.24
N CYS A 410 -7.39 28.32 7.74
CA CYS A 410 -6.73 29.42 7.03
C CYS A 410 -5.91 28.88 5.84
N ALA A 411 -6.51 28.84 4.65
CA ALA A 411 -5.87 28.36 3.43
C ALA A 411 -5.78 29.43 2.33
N VAL A 412 -4.64 29.46 1.63
CA VAL A 412 -4.37 30.36 0.49
C VAL A 412 -3.63 29.63 -0.61
N SER A 413 -3.67 30.18 -1.82
CA SER A 413 -2.90 29.66 -2.96
C SER A 413 -1.94 30.72 -3.49
N LEU A 414 -0.81 30.28 -4.07
CA LEU A 414 0.19 31.21 -4.62
C LEU A 414 0.83 30.70 -5.90
N HIS A 415 1.28 31.62 -6.75
CA HIS A 415 2.32 31.39 -7.74
C HIS A 415 3.67 31.79 -7.16
N PRO A 416 4.67 30.90 -7.13
CA PRO A 416 5.96 31.17 -6.50
C PRO A 416 6.90 32.04 -7.35
N GLY A 417 6.48 32.50 -8.54
CA GLY A 417 7.36 33.07 -9.55
C GLY A 417 8.09 32.00 -10.37
N VAL A 418 8.80 32.42 -11.42
CA VAL A 418 9.60 31.50 -12.25
C VAL A 418 11.00 31.37 -11.66
N VAL A 419 11.28 30.18 -11.11
CA VAL A 419 12.57 29.84 -10.50
C VAL A 419 13.13 28.62 -11.23
N ARG A 420 14.45 28.61 -11.49
CA ARG A 420 15.10 27.46 -12.13
C ARG A 420 15.03 26.27 -11.16
N THR A 421 14.11 25.35 -11.44
CA THR A 421 13.85 24.13 -10.66
C THR A 421 13.79 22.93 -11.60
N PRO A 422 13.92 21.70 -11.09
CA PRO A 422 13.75 20.48 -11.90
C PRO A 422 12.35 20.35 -12.56
N LEU A 423 11.37 21.18 -12.17
CA LEU A 423 10.04 21.21 -12.79
C LEU A 423 10.06 21.57 -14.29
N LEU A 424 11.11 22.24 -14.76
CA LEU A 424 11.24 22.65 -16.17
C LEU A 424 11.89 21.55 -17.04
N ARG A 425 12.14 20.35 -16.50
CA ARG A 425 12.91 19.29 -17.18
C ARG A 425 12.29 18.76 -18.47
N HIS A 426 10.98 18.96 -18.67
CA HIS A 426 10.24 18.50 -19.84
C HIS A 426 9.95 19.61 -20.88
N LEU A 427 10.24 20.88 -20.57
CA LEU A 427 10.01 21.97 -21.51
C LEU A 427 11.07 21.96 -22.61
N THR A 428 10.62 22.02 -23.86
CA THR A 428 11.54 22.27 -24.98
C THR A 428 11.95 23.76 -25.01
N ARG A 429 12.99 24.06 -25.80
CA ARG A 429 13.45 25.44 -26.00
C ARG A 429 12.37 26.31 -26.66
N GLU A 430 11.61 25.73 -27.57
CA GLU A 430 10.54 26.42 -28.31
C GLU A 430 9.39 26.78 -27.36
N ASP A 431 9.04 25.87 -26.44
CA ASP A 431 8.02 26.13 -25.41
C ASP A 431 8.47 27.24 -24.45
N ALA A 432 9.74 27.22 -24.02
CA ALA A 432 10.29 28.24 -23.15
C ALA A 432 10.32 29.64 -23.82
N LEU A 433 10.51 29.70 -25.14
CA LEU A 433 10.43 30.92 -25.96
C LEU A 433 8.98 31.38 -26.12
N ALA A 434 8.07 30.47 -26.48
CA ALA A 434 6.63 30.74 -26.65
C ALA A 434 5.99 31.23 -25.35
N MET A 435 6.42 30.68 -24.21
CA MET A 435 5.99 31.09 -22.87
C MET A 435 6.69 32.36 -22.36
N GLY A 436 7.66 32.89 -23.11
CA GLY A 436 8.38 34.13 -22.78
C GLY A 436 9.32 34.03 -21.57
N PHE A 437 9.69 32.81 -21.15
CA PHE A 437 10.66 32.59 -20.07
C PHE A 437 12.08 33.02 -20.47
N ILE A 438 12.41 32.83 -21.74
CA ILE A 438 13.69 33.23 -22.34
C ILE A 438 13.44 34.11 -23.58
N ARG A 439 14.39 35.01 -23.88
CA ARG A 439 14.41 35.81 -25.11
C ARG A 439 15.07 35.03 -26.25
N GLU A 440 14.92 35.50 -27.49
CA GLU A 440 15.60 34.93 -28.67
C GLU A 440 17.13 34.86 -28.49
N ASP A 441 17.70 35.80 -27.72
CA ASP A 441 19.12 35.89 -27.37
C ASP A 441 19.54 35.01 -26.17
N TYR A 442 18.69 34.07 -25.74
CA TYR A 442 18.93 33.15 -24.62
C TYR A 442 19.03 33.81 -23.25
N SER A 443 18.75 35.11 -23.12
CA SER A 443 18.67 35.78 -21.82
C SER A 443 17.31 35.50 -21.16
N ILE A 444 17.31 35.33 -19.83
CA ILE A 444 16.05 35.23 -19.06
C ILE A 444 15.32 36.56 -19.18
N SER A 445 14.04 36.51 -19.56
CA SER A 445 13.22 37.70 -19.74
C SER A 445 13.15 38.53 -18.46
N GLU A 446 13.24 39.86 -18.59
CA GLU A 446 13.24 40.77 -17.43
C GLU A 446 11.95 40.71 -16.61
N ARG A 447 10.85 40.26 -17.23
CA ARG A 447 9.56 40.01 -16.55
C ARG A 447 9.68 38.93 -15.46
N PHE A 448 10.67 38.05 -15.58
CA PHE A 448 10.93 36.92 -14.69
C PHE A 448 12.26 37.03 -13.93
N LYS A 449 13.03 38.11 -14.14
CA LYS A 449 14.18 38.43 -13.28
C LYS A 449 13.65 38.84 -11.90
N PHE A 450 13.94 38.01 -10.90
CA PHE A 450 13.65 38.27 -9.49
C PHE A 450 13.94 39.73 -9.08
N LYS A 451 12.87 40.53 -8.89
CA LYS A 451 12.94 41.67 -7.97
C LYS A 451 13.00 41.11 -6.57
N SER A 452 14.24 40.89 -6.13
CA SER A 452 14.73 40.64 -4.78
C SER A 452 13.62 40.60 -3.70
N LEU A 453 13.55 39.46 -3.01
CA LEU A 453 12.80 39.13 -1.77
C LEU A 453 12.88 40.16 -0.61
N LYS A 454 13.38 41.38 -0.81
CA LYS A 454 13.56 42.42 0.21
C LYS A 454 12.33 43.27 0.53
N LYS A 455 11.13 43.01 -0.02
CA LYS A 455 9.91 43.78 0.33
C LYS A 455 8.63 42.97 0.54
N ALA A 456 8.66 41.65 0.52
CA ALA A 456 7.48 40.82 0.75
C ALA A 456 7.37 40.36 2.20
N GLN A 457 7.22 41.31 3.14
CA GLN A 457 6.54 40.96 4.39
C GLN A 457 5.05 40.90 4.05
N LEU A 458 4.55 39.69 3.77
CA LEU A 458 3.12 39.41 3.84
C LEU A 458 2.67 39.80 5.24
N ARG A 459 2.00 40.96 5.38
CA ARG A 459 1.33 41.28 6.63
C ARG A 459 0.27 40.20 6.82
N THR A 460 0.43 39.36 7.84
CA THR A 460 -0.53 38.32 8.23
C THR A 460 -1.94 38.87 8.41
N SER A 461 -2.09 40.17 8.69
CA SER A 461 -3.37 40.89 8.74
C SER A 461 -4.09 41.06 7.38
N LEU A 462 -3.42 40.80 6.25
CA LEU A 462 -3.99 40.94 4.90
C LEU A 462 -4.44 39.61 4.29
N LEU A 463 -3.98 38.47 4.83
CA LEU A 463 -4.37 37.14 4.34
C LEU A 463 -5.78 36.81 4.84
N ARG A 464 -6.79 37.11 4.02
CA ARG A 464 -8.13 36.55 4.20
C ARG A 464 -8.10 35.11 3.70
N SER A 465 -8.56 34.17 4.52
CA SER A 465 -8.63 32.77 4.12
C SER A 465 -9.65 32.59 2.99
N GLY A 466 -9.31 31.76 2.01
CA GLY A 466 -10.21 31.40 0.90
C GLY A 466 -10.30 32.48 -0.18
N GLY A 467 -10.21 32.05 -1.44
CA GLY A 467 -10.35 32.95 -2.60
C GLY A 467 -9.19 33.94 -2.80
N VAL A 468 -8.06 33.73 -2.12
CA VAL A 468 -6.86 34.56 -2.27
C VAL A 468 -5.80 33.79 -3.05
N TYR A 469 -5.42 34.38 -4.17
CA TYR A 469 -4.28 33.96 -4.98
C TYR A 469 -3.18 35.02 -4.91
N LEU A 470 -1.98 34.60 -4.52
CA LEU A 470 -0.81 35.45 -4.42
C LEU A 470 0.07 35.29 -5.66
N ASP A 471 0.46 36.40 -6.28
CA ASP A 471 1.53 36.45 -7.27
C ASP A 471 2.49 37.58 -6.87
N ASN A 472 3.80 37.31 -6.94
CA ASN A 472 4.85 38.21 -6.48
C ASN A 472 4.60 38.74 -5.05
N CYS A 473 4.08 37.87 -4.19
CA CYS A 473 3.69 38.17 -2.79
C CYS A 473 2.62 39.28 -2.65
N GLN A 474 1.84 39.53 -3.69
CA GLN A 474 0.70 40.46 -3.69
C GLN A 474 -0.60 39.68 -3.93
N ILE A 475 -1.66 40.06 -3.21
CA ILE A 475 -3.01 39.55 -3.46
C ILE A 475 -3.46 40.05 -4.83
N GLN A 476 -3.81 39.13 -5.71
CA GLN A 476 -4.27 39.47 -7.05
C GLN A 476 -5.78 39.74 -7.04
N SER A 477 -6.19 40.85 -7.64
CA SER A 477 -7.61 41.19 -7.82
C SER A 477 -8.21 40.63 -9.10
N ASN A 478 -7.38 40.25 -10.07
CA ASN A 478 -7.79 39.84 -11.41
C ASN A 478 -7.53 38.34 -11.63
N ILE A 479 -8.08 37.51 -10.72
CA ILE A 479 -8.10 36.06 -10.89
C ILE A 479 -9.31 35.64 -11.70
N GLU A 480 -9.17 34.55 -12.47
CA GLU A 480 -10.29 33.97 -13.22
C GLU A 480 -11.44 33.57 -12.30
N ALA A 481 -12.66 33.96 -12.66
CA ALA A 481 -13.83 33.74 -11.81
C ALA A 481 -14.03 32.25 -11.49
N TYR A 482 -13.76 31.36 -12.45
CA TYR A 482 -13.90 29.91 -12.28
C TYR A 482 -12.95 29.32 -11.24
N ALA A 483 -11.80 29.96 -11.00
CA ALA A 483 -10.74 29.44 -10.13
C ALA A 483 -10.98 29.73 -8.65
N VAL A 484 -11.85 30.70 -8.35
CA VAL A 484 -12.25 31.08 -6.98
C VAL A 484 -13.74 30.85 -6.71
N ASP A 485 -14.43 30.22 -7.64
CA ASP A 485 -15.87 29.96 -7.55
C ASP A 485 -16.19 28.96 -6.40
N PRO A 486 -17.05 29.35 -5.43
CA PRO A 486 -17.35 28.49 -4.29
C PRO A 486 -18.10 27.20 -4.63
N GLU A 487 -18.90 27.19 -5.71
CA GLU A 487 -19.64 25.99 -6.13
C GLU A 487 -18.70 24.99 -6.80
N ASN A 488 -17.78 25.46 -7.64
CA ASN A 488 -16.69 24.65 -8.20
C ASN A 488 -15.78 24.11 -7.10
N ALA A 489 -15.50 24.90 -6.05
CA ALA A 489 -14.68 24.43 -4.93
C ALA A 489 -15.36 23.27 -4.17
N GLU A 490 -16.67 23.35 -3.97
CA GLU A 490 -17.43 22.29 -3.34
C GLU A 490 -17.60 21.07 -4.26
N ARG A 491 -17.82 21.29 -5.57
CA ARG A 491 -17.85 20.22 -6.57
C ARG A 491 -16.52 19.49 -6.62
N LEU A 492 -15.40 20.23 -6.67
CA LEU A 492 -14.05 19.68 -6.66
C LEU A 492 -13.78 18.88 -5.40
N TRP A 493 -14.19 19.38 -4.23
CA TRP A 493 -14.02 18.65 -2.97
C TRP A 493 -14.68 17.27 -3.04
N ARG A 494 -15.96 17.20 -3.42
CA ARG A 494 -16.72 15.95 -3.47
C ARG A 494 -16.14 14.95 -4.46
N VAL A 495 -15.88 15.38 -5.69
CA VAL A 495 -15.33 14.48 -6.71
C VAL A 495 -13.92 14.02 -6.33
N SER A 496 -13.14 14.86 -5.65
CA SER A 496 -11.81 14.44 -5.20
C SER A 496 -11.91 13.43 -4.06
N GLU A 497 -12.81 13.62 -3.08
CA GLU A 497 -13.10 12.61 -2.04
C GLU A 497 -13.57 11.28 -2.63
N GLU A 498 -14.40 11.31 -3.67
CA GLU A 498 -14.85 10.11 -4.38
C GLU A 498 -13.69 9.40 -5.10
N LEU A 499 -12.83 10.15 -5.78
CA LEU A 499 -11.67 9.61 -6.50
C LEU A 499 -10.65 8.99 -5.54
N VAL A 500 -10.44 9.60 -4.38
CA VAL A 500 -9.51 9.10 -3.36
C VAL A 500 -10.23 8.35 -2.23
N ALA A 501 -11.47 7.90 -2.44
CA ALA A 501 -12.27 7.26 -1.39
C ALA A 501 -11.55 6.05 -0.79
N ASN A 502 -10.85 5.26 -1.62
CA ASN A 502 -10.04 4.12 -1.17
C ASN A 502 -8.84 4.55 -0.30
N ALA A 503 -8.32 5.77 -0.49
CA ALA A 503 -7.24 6.34 0.29
C ALA A 503 -7.75 7.03 1.57
N LEU A 504 -8.98 7.56 1.59
CA LEU A 504 -9.58 8.24 2.73
C LEU A 504 -10.39 7.32 3.67
N SER A 505 -10.89 6.18 3.19
CA SER A 505 -11.57 5.14 3.99
C SER A 505 -10.55 4.22 4.64
#